data_AF-A0A4S2RNQ1-F1
#
_entry.id   AF-A0A4S2RNQ1-F1
#
_cell.length_a   1.000
_cell.length_b   1.000
_cell.length_c   1.000
_cell.angle_alpha   90.00
_cell.angle_beta   90.00
_cell.angle_gamma   90.00
#
_symmetry.space_group_name_H-M   'P 1'
#
loop_
_entity.id
_entity.type
_entity.pdbx_description
1 polymer ?
#
loop_
_entity_poly.entity_id
_entity_poly.type
_entity_poly.pdbx_seq_one_letter_code
_entity_poly.pdbx_strand_id
1 'polypeptide(L)'
;MTIEPKQLTVASDGSLAAEVNCNLAAEWHLTWMVQIDGVGTPVRHTNYYPKDDLGRPGPYTFDVHLSQSEPGSARTIYVVLMDDFSYRQLSENLNPDGSLLKLPNGARKVSNSVLVKRY
;
A
#
# COMPACT_ATOMS: atom_id res chain seq x y z
N MET A 1 -12.21 10.32 12.51
CA MET A 1 -10.85 10.18 13.08
C MET A 1 -9.86 10.30 11.94
N THR A 2 -8.97 11.30 11.99
CA THR A 2 -7.86 11.40 11.04
C THR A 2 -6.69 10.63 11.65
N ILE A 3 -6.40 9.46 11.10
CA ILE A 3 -5.25 8.65 11.52
C ILE A 3 -4.03 9.21 10.80
N GLU A 4 -3.15 9.88 11.53
CA GLU A 4 -1.88 10.37 11.00
C GLU A 4 -0.96 9.19 10.62
N PRO A 5 -0.25 9.25 9.48
CA PRO A 5 0.70 8.23 9.12
C PRO A 5 1.85 8.15 10.13
N LYS A 6 2.15 6.95 10.62
CA LYS A 6 3.40 6.72 11.36
C LYS A 6 4.56 6.84 10.37
N GLN A 7 5.58 7.63 10.68
CA GLN A 7 6.77 7.71 9.83
C GLN A 7 7.83 6.74 10.32
N LEU A 8 8.37 5.94 9.41
CA LEU A 8 9.51 5.07 9.64
C LEU A 8 10.62 5.45 8.65
N THR A 9 11.82 5.52 9.17
CA THR A 9 13.01 5.81 8.38
C THR A 9 13.83 4.54 8.31
N VAL A 10 14.22 4.12 7.10
CA VAL A 10 15.05 2.92 6.91
C VAL A 10 16.19 3.19 5.92
N ALA A 11 17.37 2.65 6.19
CA ALA A 11 18.51 2.79 5.28
C ALA A 11 18.39 1.86 4.06
N SER A 12 17.71 0.73 4.20
CA SER A 12 17.55 -0.28 3.16
C SER A 12 16.25 -1.06 3.34
N ASP A 13 16.31 -2.18 4.05
CA ASP A 13 15.24 -3.14 4.20
C ASP A 13 14.66 -3.05 5.62
N GLY A 14 13.36 -3.33 5.75
CA GLY A 14 12.68 -3.34 7.03
C GLY A 14 11.38 -4.13 6.95
N SER A 15 10.77 -4.42 8.09
CA SER A 15 9.48 -5.11 8.14
C SER A 15 8.45 -4.23 8.82
N LEU A 16 7.26 -4.15 8.23
CA LEU A 16 6.12 -3.41 8.77
C LEU A 16 5.09 -4.39 9.29
N ALA A 17 4.58 -4.15 10.49
CA ALA A 17 3.43 -4.87 11.01
C ALA A 17 2.16 -4.03 10.83
N ALA A 18 1.10 -4.64 10.33
CA ALA A 18 -0.26 -4.11 10.40
C ALA A 18 -1.17 -5.12 11.09
N GLU A 19 -2.17 -4.60 11.78
CA GLU A 19 -3.24 -5.39 12.37
C GLU A 19 -4.56 -4.86 11.82
N VAL A 20 -5.34 -5.73 11.21
CA VAL A 20 -6.67 -5.41 10.68
C VAL A 20 -7.70 -6.21 11.45
N ASN A 21 -8.47 -5.51 12.28
CA ASN A 21 -9.54 -6.09 13.10
C ASN A 21 -10.90 -5.63 12.56
N CYS A 22 -11.48 -6.42 11.64
CA CYS A 22 -12.82 -6.19 11.10
C CYS A 22 -13.54 -7.50 10.78
N ASN A 23 -14.86 -7.46 10.61
CA ASN A 23 -15.62 -8.57 10.02
C ASN A 23 -15.56 -8.42 8.50
N LEU A 24 -14.80 -9.29 7.84
CA LEU A 24 -14.73 -9.32 6.39
C LEU A 24 -15.97 -10.04 5.84
N ALA A 25 -16.80 -9.31 5.10
CA ALA A 25 -17.95 -9.90 4.42
C ALA A 25 -17.48 -10.77 3.24
N ALA A 26 -18.35 -11.68 2.79
CA ALA A 26 -18.09 -12.45 1.57
C ALA A 26 -17.84 -11.48 0.40
N GLU A 27 -16.90 -11.82 -0.49
CA GLU A 27 -16.52 -11.03 -1.67
C GLU A 27 -15.82 -9.69 -1.34
N TRP A 28 -15.29 -9.53 -0.12
CA TRP A 28 -14.41 -8.44 0.22
C TRP A 28 -12.96 -8.90 0.32
N HIS A 29 -12.05 -8.06 -0.17
CA HIS A 29 -10.64 -8.34 -0.30
C HIS A 29 -9.82 -7.34 0.50
N LEU A 30 -8.81 -7.85 1.19
CA LEU A 30 -7.80 -7.05 1.88
C LEU A 30 -6.51 -7.13 1.08
N THR A 31 -5.87 -6.00 0.78
CA THR A 31 -4.65 -5.99 -0.03
C THR A 31 -3.64 -5.01 0.52
N TRP A 32 -2.37 -5.42 0.56
CA TRP A 32 -1.29 -4.47 0.79
C TRP A 32 -1.15 -3.51 -0.40
N MET A 33 -1.12 -2.22 -0.10
CA MET A 33 -0.94 -1.17 -1.08
C MET A 33 0.35 -0.41 -0.79
N VAL A 34 1.20 -0.31 -1.81
CA VAL A 34 2.39 0.55 -1.79
C VAL A 34 2.12 1.76 -2.67
N GLN A 35 2.03 2.93 -2.04
CA GLN A 35 1.93 4.21 -2.70
C GLN A 35 3.32 4.82 -2.83
N ILE A 36 3.80 5.08 -4.05
CA ILE A 36 5.07 5.76 -4.28
C ILE A 36 4.80 7.26 -4.40
N ASP A 37 5.31 8.02 -3.44
CA ASP A 37 5.08 9.46 -3.30
C ASP A 37 6.16 10.31 -4.01
N GLY A 38 7.23 9.66 -4.49
CA GLY A 38 8.30 10.25 -5.31
C GLY A 38 9.72 10.04 -4.76
N VAL A 39 10.71 10.66 -5.43
CA VAL A 39 12.13 10.68 -5.04
C VAL A 39 12.58 12.12 -4.87
N GLY A 40 12.76 12.59 -3.64
CA GLY A 40 13.25 13.96 -3.32
C GLY A 40 12.38 15.14 -3.80
N THR A 41 11.42 14.89 -4.71
CA THR A 41 10.45 15.81 -5.28
C THR A 41 9.11 15.07 -5.43
N PRO A 42 7.96 15.75 -5.22
CA PRO A 42 6.65 15.15 -5.44
C PRO A 42 6.50 14.74 -6.91
N VAL A 43 6.15 13.48 -7.15
CA VAL A 43 5.83 13.00 -8.51
C VAL A 43 4.54 13.65 -9.02
N ARG A 44 4.45 13.87 -10.35
CA ARG A 44 3.24 14.42 -10.99
C ARG A 44 2.01 13.53 -10.77
N HIS A 45 2.23 12.22 -10.63
CA HIS A 45 1.20 11.23 -10.38
C HIS A 45 1.70 10.25 -9.32
N THR A 46 0.86 10.01 -8.33
CA THR A 46 1.09 8.98 -7.32
C THR A 46 0.84 7.61 -7.94
N ASN A 47 1.85 6.74 -7.89
CA ASN A 47 1.72 5.36 -8.36
C ASN A 47 1.36 4.44 -7.19
N TYR A 48 0.38 3.56 -7.41
CA TYR A 48 -0.08 2.58 -6.45
C TYR A 48 0.28 1.18 -6.94
N TYR A 49 0.86 0.36 -6.07
CA TYR A 49 1.26 -1.00 -6.38
C TYR A 49 0.53 -1.95 -5.42
N PRO A 50 -0.51 -2.67 -5.88
CA PRO A 50 -1.06 -3.76 -5.10
C PRO A 50 0.01 -4.86 -4.96
N LYS A 51 0.05 -5.49 -3.78
CA LYS A 51 0.97 -6.59 -3.51
C LYS A 51 0.22 -7.90 -3.40
N ASP A 52 -0.21 -8.24 -2.20
CA ASP A 52 -0.84 -9.54 -1.93
C ASP A 52 -2.25 -9.36 -1.39
N ASP A 53 -3.15 -10.29 -1.78
CA ASP A 53 -4.41 -10.50 -1.09
C ASP A 53 -4.15 -11.17 0.26
N LEU A 54 -4.71 -10.59 1.32
CA LEU A 54 -4.50 -10.98 2.69
C LEU A 54 -5.53 -12.01 3.18
N GLY A 55 -6.59 -12.25 2.40
CA GLY A 55 -7.59 -13.31 2.55
C GLY A 55 -8.55 -13.16 3.73
N ARG A 56 -8.03 -12.96 4.95
CA ARG A 56 -8.81 -12.86 6.19
C ARG A 56 -8.18 -11.81 7.11
N PRO A 57 -8.97 -11.05 7.89
CA PRO A 57 -8.47 -10.10 8.89
C PRO A 57 -7.49 -10.74 9.88
N GLY A 58 -6.53 -9.97 10.36
CA GLY A 58 -5.52 -10.43 11.32
C GLY A 58 -4.25 -9.59 11.31
N PRO A 59 -3.19 -10.09 11.96
CA PRO A 59 -1.87 -9.49 11.88
C PRO A 59 -1.17 -9.87 10.57
N TYR A 60 -0.48 -8.91 9.96
CA TYR A 60 0.33 -9.11 8.77
C TYR A 60 1.67 -8.42 8.90
N THR A 61 2.67 -9.03 8.29
CA THR A 61 3.98 -8.43 8.08
C THR A 61 4.17 -8.12 6.60
N PHE A 62 4.78 -6.97 6.31
CA PHE A 62 5.16 -6.57 4.97
C PHE A 62 6.64 -6.20 4.95
N ASP A 63 7.42 -6.96 4.19
CA ASP A 63 8.84 -6.71 4.03
C ASP A 63 9.06 -5.63 2.98
N VAL A 64 9.64 -4.53 3.43
CA VAL A 64 9.94 -3.36 2.63
C VAL A 64 11.37 -3.50 2.13
N HIS A 65 11.53 -3.58 0.81
CA HIS A 65 12.84 -3.54 0.16
C HIS A 65 13.05 -2.17 -0.51
N LEU A 66 13.92 -1.33 0.07
CA LEU A 66 14.35 -0.07 -0.54
C LEU A 66 15.79 -0.10 -1.05
N SER A 67 16.53 -1.19 -0.86
CA SER A 67 17.94 -1.33 -1.27
C SER A 67 18.23 -0.97 -2.74
N GLN A 68 17.24 -1.12 -3.64
CA GLN A 68 17.34 -0.75 -5.05
C GLN A 68 16.69 0.61 -5.42
N SER A 69 16.07 1.32 -4.48
CA SER A 69 15.39 2.61 -4.74
C SER A 69 16.37 3.79 -4.69
N GLU A 70 16.13 4.90 -5.38
CA GLU A 70 17.02 6.05 -5.26
C GLU A 70 17.01 6.66 -3.83
N PRO A 71 18.13 7.18 -3.32
CA PRO A 71 18.15 7.97 -2.08
C PRO A 71 17.11 9.11 -2.12
N GLY A 72 16.38 9.32 -1.03
CA GLY A 72 15.26 10.26 -0.98
C GLY A 72 13.92 9.70 -1.47
N SER A 73 13.85 8.43 -1.86
CA SER A 73 12.59 7.75 -2.18
C SER A 73 11.67 7.67 -0.95
N ALA A 74 10.39 7.98 -1.16
CA ALA A 74 9.35 7.88 -0.15
C ALA A 74 8.21 6.97 -0.62
N ARG A 75 7.79 6.06 0.26
CA ARG A 75 6.68 5.13 0.00
C ARG A 75 5.72 5.13 1.18
N THR A 76 4.43 5.30 0.92
CA THR A 76 3.38 5.11 1.92
C THR A 76 2.76 3.73 1.78
N ILE A 77 2.79 2.93 2.85
CA ILE A 77 2.36 1.53 2.84
C ILE A 77 1.18 1.36 3.80
N TYR A 78 0.13 0.68 3.35
CA TYR A 78 -1.11 0.46 4.11
C TYR A 78 -1.93 -0.68 3.53
N VAL A 79 -2.90 -1.17 4.29
CA VAL A 79 -3.89 -2.15 3.83
C VAL A 79 -5.13 -1.42 3.30
N VAL A 80 -5.58 -1.83 2.12
CA VAL A 80 -6.86 -1.42 1.53
C VAL A 80 -7.86 -2.56 1.59
N LEU A 81 -9.13 -2.21 1.79
CA LEU A 81 -10.30 -3.05 1.74
C LEU A 81 -11.12 -2.69 0.50
N MET A 82 -11.51 -3.69 -0.28
CA MET A 82 -12.24 -3.54 -1.54
C MET A 82 -13.33 -4.62 -1.66
N ASP A 83 -14.37 -4.36 -2.45
CA ASP A 83 -15.26 -5.42 -2.93
C ASP A 83 -14.64 -6.16 -4.13
N ASP A 84 -15.18 -7.32 -4.48
CA ASP A 84 -14.70 -8.19 -5.56
C ASP A 84 -14.64 -7.46 -6.91
N PHE A 85 -15.63 -6.61 -7.21
CA PHE A 85 -15.63 -5.81 -8.44
C PHE A 85 -14.42 -4.87 -8.50
N SER A 86 -14.18 -4.09 -7.45
CA SER A 86 -13.05 -3.15 -7.34
C SER A 86 -11.71 -3.88 -7.30
N TYR A 87 -11.67 -5.05 -6.66
CA TYR A 87 -10.49 -5.89 -6.61
C TYR A 87 -10.10 -6.42 -8.01
N ARG A 88 -11.07 -6.90 -8.80
CA ARG A 88 -10.82 -7.31 -10.21
C ARG A 88 -10.31 -6.15 -11.06
N GLN A 89 -10.86 -4.95 -10.86
CA GLN A 89 -10.40 -3.75 -11.54
C GLN A 89 -8.94 -3.40 -11.26
N LEU A 90 -8.35 -3.83 -10.13
CA LEU A 90 -6.91 -3.66 -9.92
C LEU A 90 -6.14 -4.35 -11.05
N SER A 91 -6.41 -5.63 -11.28
CA SER A 91 -5.68 -6.45 -12.25
C SER A 91 -5.87 -5.98 -13.69
N GLU A 92 -7.08 -5.52 -14.04
CA GLU A 92 -7.42 -5.08 -15.39
C GLU A 92 -6.79 -3.73 -15.77
N ASN A 93 -6.50 -2.88 -14.77
CA ASN A 93 -6.01 -1.53 -15.00
C ASN A 93 -4.52 -1.35 -14.70
N LEU A 94 -3.78 -2.44 -14.41
CA LEU A 94 -2.34 -2.36 -14.19
C LEU A 94 -1.64 -1.85 -15.45
N ASN A 95 -0.80 -0.85 -15.26
CA ASN A 95 0.21 -0.48 -16.24
C ASN A 95 1.19 -1.64 -16.46
N PRO A 96 1.99 -1.65 -17.55
CA PRO A 96 2.96 -2.71 -17.81
C PRO A 96 3.99 -2.94 -16.69
N ASP A 97 4.23 -1.93 -15.84
CA ASP A 97 5.12 -2.00 -14.67
C ASP A 97 4.41 -2.47 -13.39
N GLY A 98 3.13 -2.85 -13.48
CA GLY A 98 2.30 -3.27 -12.35
C GLY A 98 1.78 -2.12 -11.49
N SER A 99 1.93 -0.87 -11.92
CA SER A 99 1.40 0.30 -11.21
C SER A 99 -0.03 0.65 -11.60
N LEU A 100 -0.72 1.35 -10.71
CA LEU A 100 -1.97 2.05 -10.96
C LEU A 100 -1.78 3.55 -10.74
N LEU A 101 -2.36 4.37 -11.60
CA LEU A 101 -2.33 5.84 -11.45
C LEU A 101 -3.36 6.35 -10.43
N LYS A 102 -4.34 5.50 -10.08
CA LYS A 102 -5.36 5.78 -9.09
C LYS A 102 -5.86 4.47 -8.48
N LEU A 103 -6.32 4.51 -7.23
CA LEU A 103 -7.05 3.39 -6.65
C LEU A 103 -8.42 3.22 -7.33
N PRO A 104 -8.94 1.99 -7.44
CA PRO A 104 -10.31 1.75 -7.88
C PRO A 104 -11.32 2.50 -6.99
N ASN A 105 -12.43 2.90 -7.60
CA ASN A 105 -13.54 3.49 -6.84
C ASN A 105 -14.03 2.47 -5.82
N GLY A 106 -14.23 2.89 -4.56
CA GLY A 106 -14.68 2.00 -3.49
C GLY A 106 -13.56 1.39 -2.64
N ALA A 107 -12.29 1.51 -3.06
CA ALA A 107 -11.15 1.13 -2.23
C ALA A 107 -11.06 1.99 -0.95
N ARG A 108 -10.97 1.34 0.20
CA ARG A 108 -10.91 2.01 1.52
C ARG A 108 -9.65 1.61 2.26
N LYS A 109 -8.85 2.58 2.70
CA LYS A 109 -7.74 2.31 3.62
C LYS A 109 -8.28 1.88 4.98
N VAL A 110 -7.81 0.73 5.48
CA VAL A 110 -8.28 0.13 6.74
C VAL A 110 -7.19 -0.09 7.79
N SER A 111 -5.94 0.24 7.48
CA SER A 111 -4.85 0.26 8.45
C SER A 111 -4.32 1.67 8.67
N ASN A 112 -3.50 1.84 9.71
CA ASN A 112 -2.58 2.97 9.78
C ASN A 112 -1.68 2.98 8.53
N SER A 113 -1.35 4.16 8.03
CA SER A 113 -0.34 4.31 6.98
C SER A 113 1.04 4.37 7.61
N VAL A 114 2.01 3.71 6.99
CA VAL A 114 3.41 3.89 7.33
C VAL A 114 4.13 4.56 6.17
N LEU A 115 4.69 5.73 6.41
CA LEU A 115 5.59 6.39 5.45
C LEU A 115 7.00 5.86 5.67
N VAL A 116 7.59 5.24 4.65
CA VAL A 116 8.95 4.74 4.65
C VAL A 116 9.82 5.59 3.74
N LYS A 117 10.95 6.08 4.26
CA LYS A 117 11.93 6.89 3.50
C LYS A 117 13.29 6.20 3.44
N ARG A 118 13.90 6.20 2.26
CA ARG A 118 15.33 5.89 2.06
C ARG A 118 16.14 7.17 2.16
N TYR A 119 17.24 7.14 2.92
CA TYR A 119 18.25 8.21 2.93
C TYR A 119 19.41 7.94 1.98
#